data_AF-A0A971BWA7-F1
#
_entry.id   AF-A0A971BWA7-F1
#
_cell.length_a   1.000
_cell.length_b   1.000
_cell.length_c   1.000
_cell.angle_alpha   90.00
_cell.angle_beta   90.00
_cell.angle_gamma   90.00
#
_symmetry.space_group_name_H-M   'P 1'
#
loop_
_entity.id
_entity.type
_entity.pdbx_description
1 polymer ?
#
loop_
_entity_poly.entity_id
_entity_poly.type
_entity_poly.pdbx_seq_one_letter_code
_entity_poly.pdbx_strand_id
1 'polypeptide(L)'
;MIRWIIVVAVGWLFMFLTPGQWFVNWYIPMSFFLLMGTVTFGVIGLGWPFAAPGGSWKPGTNRWVTGILMTIVWIVFALIMTAIETWIWPGNPLSGAASPEGVPGNYGAWAGIGVFTATLWYAFIGIEPRPYGPAKSWANWLLSSCVILVVAALMFILCVHYDPTVEGMAKASWLPHGVWFGGDWMALCVWIIVFIQMFGMPMVFQGWPWYKLGQPAYPIVNTVWVIALGYVFWRWVMPGLFPDSTTFTWGAIGASVIGWSLMSSIAFEFWPFARLKQPARGVAMFILWQLIVPALWIMLIRWVIGPPILTHLNDAFGGPAMDINLVTAFFTLHVTAIVLLIHNFFYMRVPLSIPGPPLGPEEIPPAPAK
;
A
#
# COMPACT_ATOMS: atom_id res chain seq x y z
N MET A 1 15.97 13.93 4.28
CA MET A 1 16.43 12.90 5.24
C MET A 1 15.80 13.05 6.62
N ILE A 2 15.88 14.21 7.29
CA ILE A 2 15.32 14.42 8.65
C ILE A 2 13.84 14.01 8.75
N ARG A 3 12.99 14.43 7.80
CA ARG A 3 11.58 14.01 7.72
C ARG A 3 11.41 12.50 7.74
N TRP A 4 12.22 11.79 6.97
CA TRP A 4 12.15 10.33 6.89
C TRP A 4 12.51 9.68 8.23
N ILE A 5 13.58 10.15 8.88
CA ILE A 5 14.00 9.66 10.20
C ILE A 5 12.89 9.86 11.25
N ILE A 6 12.25 11.03 11.25
CA ILE A 6 11.13 11.32 12.16
C ILE A 6 9.96 10.37 11.90
N VAL A 7 9.60 10.14 10.63
CA VAL A 7 8.52 9.20 10.28
C VAL A 7 8.84 7.79 10.75
N VAL A 8 10.07 7.31 10.54
CA VAL A 8 10.54 6.00 11.02
C VAL A 8 10.48 5.91 12.54
N ALA A 9 10.92 6.95 13.26
CA ALA A 9 10.88 6.98 14.72
C ALA A 9 9.44 6.98 15.26
N VAL A 10 8.55 7.78 14.67
CA VAL A 10 7.12 7.80 15.04
C VAL A 10 6.47 6.45 14.77
N GLY A 11 6.74 5.83 13.63
CA GLY A 11 6.23 4.50 13.31
C GLY A 11 6.75 3.43 14.27
N TRP A 12 8.03 3.52 14.67
CA TRP A 12 8.63 2.56 15.59
C TRP A 12 8.02 2.68 16.98
N LEU A 13 7.91 3.91 17.49
CA LEU A 13 7.24 4.20 18.76
C LEU A 13 5.79 3.74 18.74
N PHE A 14 5.07 3.94 17.63
CA PHE A 14 3.69 3.47 17.51
C PHE A 14 3.60 1.95 17.66
N MET A 15 4.38 1.17 16.90
CA MET A 15 4.35 -0.30 17.01
C MET A 15 4.79 -0.81 18.38
N PHE A 16 5.76 -0.14 19.00
CA PHE A 16 6.30 -0.55 20.30
C PHE A 16 5.36 -0.20 21.47
N LEU A 17 4.71 0.96 21.44
CA LEU A 17 3.87 1.44 22.55
C LEU A 17 2.42 0.95 22.48
N THR A 18 1.97 0.52 21.30
CA THR A 18 0.61 0.02 21.11
C THR A 18 0.50 -1.41 21.64
N PRO A 19 -0.58 -1.79 22.36
CA PRO A 19 -0.78 -3.16 22.82
C PRO A 19 -0.69 -4.16 21.66
N GLY A 20 0.19 -5.16 21.77
CA GLY A 20 0.50 -6.08 20.66
C GLY A 20 -0.72 -6.82 20.12
N GLN A 21 -1.60 -7.33 20.99
CA GLN A 21 -2.83 -7.98 20.56
C GLN A 21 -3.76 -7.04 19.78
N TRP A 22 -3.89 -5.78 20.20
CA TRP A 22 -4.69 -4.80 19.46
C TRP A 22 -4.07 -4.48 18.11
N PHE A 23 -2.73 -4.35 18.06
CA PHE A 23 -2.03 -4.09 16.81
C PHE A 23 -2.30 -5.20 15.79
N VAL A 24 -2.16 -6.46 16.19
CA VAL A 24 -2.34 -7.60 15.29
C VAL A 24 -3.80 -7.82 14.89
N ASN A 25 -4.70 -7.83 15.88
CA ASN A 25 -6.08 -8.26 15.65
C ASN A 25 -6.97 -7.15 15.08
N TRP A 26 -6.61 -5.88 15.28
CA TRP A 26 -7.43 -4.74 14.87
C TRP A 26 -6.70 -3.81 13.91
N TYR A 27 -5.48 -3.37 14.25
CA TYR A 27 -4.79 -2.38 13.43
C TYR A 27 -4.36 -2.93 12.08
N ILE A 28 -3.74 -4.13 12.02
CA ILE A 28 -3.29 -4.69 10.73
C ILE A 28 -4.45 -4.82 9.73
N PRO A 29 -5.59 -5.45 10.07
CA PRO A 29 -6.73 -5.49 9.16
C PRO A 29 -7.25 -4.10 8.77
N MET A 30 -7.49 -3.23 9.75
CA MET A 30 -7.96 -1.85 9.51
C MET A 30 -6.99 -1.05 8.64
N SER A 31 -5.69 -1.31 8.73
CA SER A 31 -4.66 -0.56 8.03
C SER A 31 -4.70 -0.71 6.51
N PHE A 32 -5.31 -1.76 5.98
CA PHE A 32 -5.58 -1.86 4.54
C PHE A 32 -6.61 -0.81 4.08
N PHE A 33 -7.64 -0.54 4.87
CA PHE A 33 -8.60 0.54 4.58
C PHE A 33 -8.01 1.92 4.85
N LEU A 34 -7.13 2.04 5.83
CA LEU A 34 -6.32 3.25 6.02
C LEU A 34 -5.48 3.51 4.77
N LEU A 35 -4.76 2.51 4.25
CA LEU A 35 -4.00 2.64 3.00
C LEU A 35 -4.91 2.98 1.81
N MET A 36 -6.05 2.28 1.67
CA MET A 36 -7.07 2.62 0.66
C MET A 36 -7.46 4.09 0.75
N GLY A 37 -7.84 4.55 1.95
CA GLY A 37 -8.25 5.92 2.21
C GLY A 37 -7.15 6.93 1.87
N THR A 38 -5.88 6.64 2.18
CA THR A 38 -4.79 7.58 1.81
C THR A 38 -4.66 7.77 0.31
N VAL A 39 -4.89 6.72 -0.48
CA VAL A 39 -4.80 6.78 -1.95
C VAL A 39 -6.07 7.37 -2.55
N THR A 40 -7.25 6.93 -2.11
CA THR A 40 -8.51 7.45 -2.66
C THR A 40 -8.72 8.91 -2.29
N PHE A 41 -8.50 9.31 -1.03
CA PHE A 41 -8.60 10.73 -0.65
C PHE A 41 -7.43 11.54 -1.20
N GLY A 42 -6.19 11.08 -1.04
CA GLY A 42 -5.00 11.87 -1.36
C GLY A 42 -4.67 11.95 -2.86
N VAL A 43 -4.70 10.83 -3.58
CA VAL A 43 -4.27 10.74 -4.98
C VAL A 43 -5.45 10.98 -5.92
N ILE A 44 -6.56 10.26 -5.74
CA ILE A 44 -7.70 10.29 -6.67
C ILE A 44 -8.58 11.51 -6.38
N GLY A 45 -8.97 11.66 -5.12
CA GLY A 45 -9.77 12.78 -4.60
C GLY A 45 -8.95 14.05 -4.38
N LEU A 46 -7.65 14.04 -4.67
CA LEU A 46 -6.79 15.22 -4.59
C LEU A 46 -6.87 15.97 -3.26
N GLY A 47 -7.02 15.26 -2.14
CA GLY A 47 -7.16 15.84 -0.80
C GLY A 47 -8.58 16.22 -0.40
N TRP A 48 -9.61 15.96 -1.21
CA TRP A 48 -11.00 16.13 -0.81
C TRP A 48 -11.31 15.38 0.50
N PRO A 49 -12.12 15.93 1.43
CA PRO A 49 -12.86 17.20 1.35
C PRO A 49 -12.10 18.45 1.80
N PHE A 50 -10.98 18.31 2.52
CA PHE A 50 -10.35 19.47 3.18
C PHE A 50 -8.96 19.83 2.64
N ALA A 51 -8.12 18.86 2.30
CA ALA A 51 -6.76 19.11 1.80
C ALA A 51 -6.72 19.52 0.32
N ALA A 52 -5.67 20.24 -0.06
CA ALA A 52 -5.48 20.67 -1.44
C ALA A 52 -4.98 19.54 -2.36
N PRO A 53 -5.21 19.66 -3.69
CA PRO A 53 -5.92 20.76 -4.38
C PRO A 53 -7.44 20.59 -4.53
N GLY A 54 -8.01 19.43 -4.25
CA GLY A 54 -9.43 19.10 -4.47
C GLY A 54 -10.37 19.39 -3.29
N GLY A 55 -9.82 19.68 -2.12
CA GLY A 55 -10.57 20.05 -0.91
C GLY A 55 -10.70 21.55 -0.69
N SER A 56 -11.23 21.93 0.47
CA SER A 56 -11.59 23.32 0.81
C SER A 56 -10.43 24.20 1.29
N TRP A 57 -9.23 23.66 1.50
CA TRP A 57 -8.06 24.44 1.91
C TRP A 57 -7.69 25.50 0.87
N LYS A 58 -7.28 26.69 1.36
CA LYS A 58 -6.85 27.82 0.53
C LYS A 58 -5.57 28.43 1.11
N PRO A 59 -4.73 29.10 0.29
CA PRO A 59 -3.62 29.87 0.82
C PRO A 59 -4.06 30.83 1.93
N GLY A 60 -3.33 30.84 3.04
CA GLY A 60 -3.68 31.63 4.23
C GLY A 60 -4.49 30.88 5.29
N THR A 61 -4.99 29.66 5.02
CA THR A 61 -5.64 28.84 6.05
C THR A 61 -4.67 27.85 6.71
N ASN A 62 -4.93 27.51 7.98
CA ASN A 62 -4.04 26.68 8.77
C ASN A 62 -4.01 25.23 8.27
N ARG A 63 -2.84 24.80 7.76
CA ARG A 63 -2.61 23.43 7.26
C ARG A 63 -2.75 22.36 8.34
N TRP A 64 -2.47 22.68 9.61
CA TRP A 64 -2.66 21.74 10.73
C TRP A 64 -4.12 21.38 10.94
N VAL A 65 -5.01 22.38 10.92
CA VAL A 65 -6.45 22.16 11.08
C VAL A 65 -6.96 21.27 9.95
N THR A 66 -6.56 21.56 8.71
CA THR A 66 -6.89 20.72 7.55
C THR A 66 -6.37 19.30 7.69
N GLY A 67 -5.10 19.12 8.10
CA GLY A 67 -4.51 17.80 8.30
C GLY A 67 -5.25 16.99 9.37
N ILE A 68 -5.63 17.62 10.48
CA ILE A 68 -6.41 16.99 11.56
C ILE A 68 -7.80 16.57 11.03
N LEU A 69 -8.52 17.47 10.37
CA LEU A 69 -9.86 17.18 9.82
C LEU A 69 -9.82 16.04 8.79
N MET A 70 -8.83 16.05 7.89
CA MET A 70 -8.62 14.95 6.94
C MET A 70 -8.32 13.64 7.66
N THR A 71 -7.48 13.67 8.68
CA THR A 71 -7.14 12.48 9.48
C THR A 71 -8.38 11.91 10.16
N ILE A 72 -9.26 12.76 10.69
CA ILE A 72 -10.53 12.32 11.30
C ILE A 72 -11.42 11.63 10.27
N VAL A 73 -11.67 12.27 9.11
CA VAL A 73 -12.49 11.68 8.03
C VAL A 73 -11.92 10.34 7.59
N TRP A 74 -10.61 10.28 7.44
CA TRP A 74 -9.89 9.09 7.02
C TRP A 74 -9.96 7.94 8.03
N ILE A 75 -9.80 8.22 9.33
CA ILE A 75 -9.97 7.22 10.39
C ILE A 75 -11.42 6.73 10.44
N VAL A 76 -12.40 7.65 10.40
CA VAL A 76 -13.83 7.31 10.41
C VAL A 76 -14.18 6.42 9.22
N PHE A 77 -13.68 6.75 8.03
CA PHE A 77 -13.85 5.93 6.84
C PHE A 77 -13.30 4.51 7.05
N ALA A 78 -12.06 4.37 7.54
CA ALA A 78 -11.45 3.07 7.77
C ALA A 78 -12.19 2.25 8.84
N LEU A 79 -12.69 2.88 9.91
CA LEU A 79 -13.51 2.23 10.92
C LEU A 79 -14.82 1.71 10.34
N ILE A 80 -15.52 2.52 9.54
CA ILE A 80 -16.76 2.12 8.86
C ILE A 80 -16.49 0.95 7.91
N MET A 81 -15.43 1.02 7.10
CA MET A 81 -15.09 -0.05 6.17
C MET A 81 -14.70 -1.35 6.88
N THR A 82 -13.94 -1.25 7.97
CA THR A 82 -13.58 -2.41 8.82
C THR A 82 -14.83 -3.03 9.44
N ALA A 83 -15.76 -2.21 9.93
CA ALA A 83 -17.05 -2.67 10.46
C ALA A 83 -17.90 -3.38 9.39
N ILE A 84 -17.94 -2.83 8.17
CA ILE A 84 -18.62 -3.46 7.02
C ILE A 84 -17.98 -4.81 6.72
N GLU A 85 -16.65 -4.89 6.62
CA GLU A 85 -15.93 -6.14 6.35
C GLU A 85 -16.25 -7.21 7.41
N THR A 86 -16.25 -6.81 8.67
CA THR A 86 -16.40 -7.71 9.82
C THR A 86 -17.84 -8.17 10.02
N TRP A 87 -18.83 -7.30 9.81
CA TRP A 87 -20.22 -7.54 10.24
C TRP A 87 -21.25 -7.55 9.12
N ILE A 88 -20.94 -7.04 7.94
CA ILE A 88 -21.90 -6.95 6.82
C ILE A 88 -21.45 -7.86 5.68
N TRP A 89 -20.33 -7.54 5.05
CA TRP A 89 -19.79 -8.29 3.93
C TRP A 89 -18.27 -8.10 3.80
N PRO A 90 -17.48 -9.19 3.72
CA PRO A 90 -17.91 -10.58 3.68
C PRO A 90 -18.32 -11.18 5.03
N GLY A 91 -18.39 -10.37 6.10
CA GLY A 91 -18.69 -10.86 7.46
C GLY A 91 -17.59 -11.76 8.00
N ASN A 92 -16.34 -11.36 7.72
CA ASN A 92 -15.16 -12.15 7.99
C ASN A 92 -14.56 -11.76 9.34
N PRO A 93 -14.26 -12.70 10.24
CA PRO A 93 -13.50 -12.39 11.45
C PRO A 93 -12.14 -11.77 11.07
N LEU A 94 -11.81 -10.60 11.63
CA LEU A 94 -10.54 -9.92 11.34
C LEU A 94 -9.32 -10.77 11.70
N SER A 95 -9.44 -11.52 12.80
CA SER A 95 -8.43 -12.47 13.28
C SER A 95 -9.09 -13.75 13.83
N GLY A 96 -8.34 -14.85 13.91
CA GLY A 96 -8.77 -16.11 14.51
C GLY A 96 -7.63 -17.06 14.85
N ALA A 97 -7.98 -18.29 15.23
CA ALA A 97 -7.00 -19.35 15.49
C ALA A 97 -6.13 -19.62 14.25
N ALA A 98 -4.89 -20.04 14.47
CA ALA A 98 -4.00 -20.42 13.37
C ALA A 98 -4.58 -21.59 12.58
N SER A 99 -4.37 -21.59 11.25
CA SER A 99 -4.75 -22.74 10.43
C SER A 99 -3.95 -23.99 10.82
N PRO A 100 -4.38 -25.21 10.45
CA PRO A 100 -3.60 -26.44 10.63
C PRO A 100 -2.20 -26.39 10.02
N GLU A 101 -1.99 -25.49 9.05
CA GLU A 101 -0.72 -25.23 8.36
C GLU A 101 0.16 -24.20 9.11
N GLY A 102 -0.26 -23.75 10.30
CA GLY A 102 0.49 -22.83 11.14
C GLY A 102 0.41 -21.36 10.71
N VAL A 103 -0.51 -21.00 9.81
CA VAL A 103 -0.69 -19.60 9.39
C VAL A 103 -1.48 -18.85 10.46
N PRO A 104 -0.96 -17.75 11.04
CA PRO A 104 -1.71 -16.95 12.00
C PRO A 104 -3.06 -16.53 11.39
N GLY A 105 -4.17 -16.75 12.09
CA GLY A 105 -5.50 -16.40 11.62
C GLY A 105 -5.64 -14.89 11.49
N ASN A 106 -5.25 -14.32 10.36
CA ASN A 106 -5.34 -12.91 10.04
C ASN A 106 -6.20 -12.74 8.79
N TYR A 107 -7.43 -13.27 8.87
CA TYR A 107 -8.32 -13.40 7.71
C TYR A 107 -8.69 -12.04 7.11
N GLY A 108 -8.77 -11.00 7.96
CA GLY A 108 -8.98 -9.63 7.49
C GLY A 108 -7.83 -9.12 6.60
N ALA A 109 -6.59 -9.57 6.82
CA ALA A 109 -5.48 -9.23 5.94
C ALA A 109 -5.62 -9.84 4.53
N TRP A 110 -6.29 -10.98 4.38
CA TRP A 110 -6.50 -11.64 3.08
C TRP A 110 -7.53 -10.93 2.21
N ALA A 111 -8.59 -10.39 2.83
CA ALA A 111 -9.51 -9.49 2.13
C ALA A 111 -8.86 -8.12 1.89
N GLY A 112 -8.20 -7.58 2.92
CA GLY A 112 -7.52 -6.28 2.88
C GLY A 112 -6.45 -6.16 1.79
N ILE A 113 -5.63 -7.20 1.57
CA ILE A 113 -4.63 -7.18 0.49
C ILE A 113 -5.27 -7.10 -0.90
N GLY A 114 -6.44 -7.71 -1.09
CA GLY A 114 -7.23 -7.57 -2.31
C GLY A 114 -7.72 -6.13 -2.51
N VAL A 115 -8.25 -5.50 -1.45
CA VAL A 115 -8.66 -4.09 -1.45
C VAL A 115 -7.49 -3.18 -1.81
N PHE A 116 -6.33 -3.39 -1.21
CA PHE A 116 -5.16 -2.56 -1.47
C PHE A 116 -4.61 -2.78 -2.88
N THR A 117 -4.56 -4.03 -3.36
CA THR A 117 -4.17 -4.35 -4.74
C THR A 117 -5.07 -3.63 -5.75
N ALA A 118 -6.39 -3.73 -5.59
CA ALA A 118 -7.36 -3.05 -6.44
C ALA A 118 -7.22 -1.53 -6.36
N THR A 119 -6.94 -0.98 -5.17
CA THR A 119 -6.70 0.45 -4.97
C THR A 119 -5.52 0.95 -5.79
N LEU A 120 -4.37 0.29 -5.66
CA LEU A 120 -3.14 0.70 -6.35
C LEU A 120 -3.26 0.49 -7.86
N TRP A 121 -3.89 -0.62 -8.28
CA TRP A 121 -4.20 -0.86 -9.69
C TRP A 121 -5.01 0.29 -10.26
N TYR A 122 -6.16 0.63 -9.65
CA TYR A 122 -7.03 1.69 -10.13
C TYR A 122 -6.31 3.04 -10.15
N ALA A 123 -5.57 3.37 -9.08
CA ALA A 123 -4.93 4.66 -8.93
C ALA A 123 -3.75 4.88 -9.89
N PHE A 124 -2.94 3.85 -10.15
CA PHE A 124 -1.63 4.02 -10.83
C PHE A 124 -1.57 3.41 -12.23
N ILE A 125 -2.47 2.47 -12.55
CA ILE A 125 -2.55 1.81 -13.85
C ILE A 125 -3.92 2.01 -14.49
N GLY A 126 -4.99 2.16 -13.71
CA GLY A 126 -6.37 2.20 -14.18
C GLY A 126 -6.66 3.19 -15.31
N ILE A 127 -7.74 2.90 -16.04
CA ILE A 127 -8.24 3.77 -17.11
C ILE A 127 -8.79 5.05 -16.46
N GLU A 128 -8.10 6.16 -16.70
CA GLU A 128 -8.42 7.51 -16.21
C GLU A 128 -8.93 7.52 -14.76
N PRO A 129 -8.05 7.54 -13.75
CA PRO A 129 -8.47 7.51 -12.34
C PRO A 129 -9.31 8.74 -11.92
N ARG A 130 -9.40 9.79 -12.76
CA ARG A 130 -10.17 11.02 -12.50
C ARG A 130 -11.03 11.40 -13.71
N PRO A 131 -12.05 10.61 -14.07
CA PRO A 131 -12.83 10.82 -15.29
C PRO A 131 -13.64 12.12 -15.29
N TYR A 132 -13.92 12.69 -14.12
CA TYR A 132 -14.61 13.98 -13.99
C TYR A 132 -13.65 15.18 -13.90
N GLY A 133 -12.35 14.96 -14.12
CA GLY A 133 -11.30 15.98 -13.99
C GLY A 133 -11.06 16.43 -12.54
N PRO A 134 -10.10 17.35 -12.30
CA PRO A 134 -9.72 17.77 -10.95
C PRO A 134 -10.82 18.55 -10.21
N ALA A 135 -11.72 19.21 -10.94
CA ALA A 135 -12.77 20.06 -10.37
C ALA A 135 -13.85 19.26 -9.60
N LYS A 136 -14.08 17.99 -9.96
CA LYS A 136 -15.07 17.12 -9.32
C LYS A 136 -14.40 16.02 -8.50
N SER A 137 -13.45 16.43 -7.66
CA SER A 137 -12.64 15.54 -6.82
C SER A 137 -13.48 14.58 -5.94
N TRP A 138 -14.60 15.05 -5.39
CA TRP A 138 -15.52 14.20 -4.62
C TRP A 138 -16.16 13.08 -5.46
N ALA A 139 -16.50 13.36 -6.73
CA ALA A 139 -17.12 12.40 -7.63
C ALA A 139 -16.10 11.34 -8.08
N ASN A 140 -14.86 11.76 -8.35
CA ASN A 140 -13.76 10.82 -8.62
C ASN A 140 -13.49 9.93 -7.40
N TRP A 141 -13.46 10.50 -6.19
CA TRP A 141 -13.31 9.74 -4.95
C TRP A 141 -14.41 8.71 -4.77
N LEU A 142 -15.68 9.09 -4.96
CA LEU A 142 -16.82 8.20 -4.79
C LEU A 142 -16.80 7.07 -5.82
N LEU A 143 -16.65 7.41 -7.11
CA LEU A 143 -16.62 6.43 -8.20
C LEU A 143 -15.46 5.44 -8.01
N SER A 144 -14.26 5.95 -7.74
CA SER A 144 -13.09 5.09 -7.52
C SER A 144 -13.26 4.17 -6.32
N SER A 145 -13.79 4.68 -5.20
CA SER A 145 -14.07 3.85 -4.02
C SER A 145 -15.04 2.72 -4.35
N CYS A 146 -16.12 3.00 -5.09
CA CYS A 146 -17.05 1.97 -5.55
C CYS A 146 -16.38 0.93 -6.46
N VAL A 147 -15.62 1.38 -7.47
CA VAL A 147 -14.94 0.46 -8.41
C VAL A 147 -13.92 -0.42 -7.68
N ILE A 148 -13.11 0.17 -6.81
CA ILE A 148 -12.10 -0.54 -6.01
C ILE A 148 -12.78 -1.62 -5.17
N LEU A 149 -13.87 -1.30 -4.47
CA LEU A 149 -14.56 -2.26 -3.61
C LEU A 149 -15.23 -3.37 -4.41
N VAL A 150 -15.83 -3.07 -5.56
CA VAL A 150 -16.42 -4.08 -6.44
C VAL A 150 -15.34 -5.03 -6.98
N VAL A 151 -14.22 -4.48 -7.48
CA VAL A 151 -13.10 -5.30 -7.97
C VAL A 151 -12.49 -6.13 -6.85
N ALA A 152 -12.29 -5.56 -5.67
CA ALA A 152 -11.77 -6.28 -4.51
C ALA A 152 -12.71 -7.40 -4.05
N ALA A 153 -14.02 -7.17 -4.07
CA ALA A 153 -15.02 -8.19 -3.76
C ALA A 153 -14.99 -9.34 -4.78
N LEU A 154 -14.88 -9.03 -6.07
CA LEU A 154 -14.71 -10.04 -7.12
C LEU A 154 -13.43 -10.84 -6.93
N MET A 155 -12.31 -10.16 -6.64
CA MET A 155 -11.03 -10.82 -6.33
C MET A 155 -11.17 -11.73 -5.12
N PHE A 156 -11.84 -11.29 -4.05
CA PHE A 156 -12.05 -12.09 -2.84
C PHE A 156 -12.84 -13.36 -3.15
N ILE A 157 -13.99 -13.24 -3.82
CA ILE A 157 -14.88 -14.38 -4.13
C ILE A 157 -14.23 -15.37 -5.11
N LEU A 158 -13.54 -14.87 -6.14
CA LEU A 158 -13.02 -15.70 -7.22
C LEU A 158 -11.63 -16.30 -6.91
N CYS A 159 -10.82 -15.62 -6.10
CA CYS A 159 -9.42 -15.99 -5.93
C CYS A 159 -9.09 -16.53 -4.54
N VAL A 160 -9.82 -16.17 -3.49
CA VAL A 160 -9.49 -16.60 -2.12
C VAL A 160 -10.25 -17.89 -1.77
N HIS A 161 -9.55 -18.84 -1.19
CA HIS A 161 -10.12 -20.11 -0.71
C HIS A 161 -10.05 -20.17 0.81
N TYR A 162 -11.21 -20.34 1.46
CA TYR A 162 -11.30 -20.62 2.89
C TYR A 162 -11.58 -22.10 3.10
N ASP A 163 -10.75 -22.74 3.92
CA ASP A 163 -10.95 -24.13 4.29
C ASP A 163 -12.03 -24.21 5.38
N PRO A 164 -13.23 -24.76 5.09
CA PRO A 164 -14.33 -24.83 6.05
C PRO A 164 -14.04 -25.81 7.20
N THR A 165 -12.98 -26.61 7.13
CA THR A 165 -12.55 -27.51 8.21
C THR A 165 -11.76 -26.77 9.30
N VAL A 166 -11.35 -25.52 9.07
CA VAL A 166 -10.60 -24.71 10.03
C VAL A 166 -11.52 -23.91 10.94
N GLU A 167 -11.39 -24.13 12.25
CA GLU A 167 -12.17 -23.42 13.28
C GLU A 167 -11.85 -21.92 13.24
N GLY A 168 -12.81 -21.12 12.75
CA GLY A 168 -12.67 -19.68 12.55
C GLY A 168 -13.00 -19.27 11.12
N MET A 169 -12.50 -19.99 10.11
CA MET A 169 -12.90 -19.79 8.71
C MET A 169 -14.35 -20.21 8.49
N ALA A 170 -14.78 -21.32 9.12
CA ALA A 170 -16.16 -21.80 9.09
C ALA A 170 -17.19 -20.81 9.69
N LYS A 171 -16.74 -19.82 10.45
CA LYS A 171 -17.60 -18.80 11.08
C LYS A 171 -17.80 -17.56 10.19
N ALA A 172 -17.08 -17.45 9.07
CA ALA A 172 -17.33 -16.39 8.11
C ALA A 172 -18.73 -16.56 7.53
N SER A 173 -19.51 -15.47 7.45
CA SER A 173 -20.85 -15.54 6.86
C SER A 173 -20.81 -15.88 5.37
N TRP A 174 -19.66 -15.62 4.73
CA TRP A 174 -19.33 -16.03 3.38
C TRP A 174 -18.02 -16.82 3.33
N LEU A 175 -18.12 -18.05 2.83
CA LEU A 175 -16.98 -18.93 2.55
C LEU A 175 -16.57 -18.75 1.08
N PRO A 176 -15.49 -18.00 0.78
CA PRO A 176 -15.02 -17.91 -0.59
C PRO A 176 -14.39 -19.25 -1.00
N HIS A 177 -14.78 -19.78 -2.15
CA HIS A 177 -14.31 -21.03 -2.72
C HIS A 177 -13.44 -20.79 -3.96
N GLY A 178 -12.62 -19.74 -3.91
CA GLY A 178 -11.70 -19.38 -4.96
C GLY A 178 -10.54 -20.37 -5.12
N VAL A 179 -9.57 -19.96 -5.93
CA VAL A 179 -8.48 -20.83 -6.39
C VAL A 179 -7.35 -20.98 -5.37
N TRP A 180 -7.03 -19.92 -4.61
CA TRP A 180 -5.80 -19.83 -3.83
C TRP A 180 -6.11 -19.78 -2.34
N PHE A 181 -5.41 -20.61 -1.56
CA PHE A 181 -5.43 -20.47 -0.10
C PHE A 181 -4.92 -19.09 0.33
N GLY A 182 -5.39 -18.58 1.46
CA GLY A 182 -5.21 -17.19 1.87
C GLY A 182 -3.74 -16.71 1.92
N GLY A 183 -2.81 -17.57 2.35
CA GLY A 183 -1.37 -17.27 2.34
C GLY A 183 -0.79 -17.10 0.93
N ASP A 184 -1.12 -18.02 0.03
CA ASP A 184 -0.71 -17.97 -1.38
C ASP A 184 -1.32 -16.78 -2.12
N TRP A 185 -2.60 -16.50 -1.84
CA TRP A 185 -3.29 -15.32 -2.34
C TRP A 185 -2.59 -14.03 -1.92
N MET A 186 -2.25 -13.90 -0.63
CA MET A 186 -1.56 -12.73 -0.11
C MET A 186 -0.18 -12.58 -0.76
N ALA A 187 0.56 -13.67 -0.92
CA ALA A 187 1.86 -13.66 -1.56
C ALA A 187 1.78 -13.23 -3.04
N LEU A 188 0.84 -13.79 -3.80
CA LEU A 188 0.57 -13.39 -5.18
C LEU A 188 0.23 -11.89 -5.27
N CYS A 189 -0.68 -11.40 -4.43
CA CYS A 189 -1.08 -9.99 -4.43
C CYS A 189 0.09 -9.06 -4.13
N VAL A 190 0.94 -9.40 -3.16
CA VAL A 190 2.15 -8.61 -2.85
C VAL A 190 3.04 -8.47 -4.09
N TRP A 191 3.27 -9.55 -4.83
CA TRP A 191 4.09 -9.48 -6.04
C TRP A 191 3.42 -8.73 -7.19
N ILE A 192 2.10 -8.84 -7.34
CA ILE A 192 1.36 -7.98 -8.27
C ILE A 192 1.53 -6.51 -7.89
N ILE A 193 1.40 -6.18 -6.60
CA ILE A 193 1.58 -4.81 -6.10
C ILE A 193 3.01 -4.31 -6.35
N VAL A 194 4.04 -5.13 -6.15
CA VAL A 194 5.43 -4.77 -6.50
C VAL A 194 5.50 -4.26 -7.93
N PHE A 195 4.92 -4.98 -8.89
CA PHE A 195 4.98 -4.57 -10.29
C PHE A 195 4.03 -3.41 -10.63
N ILE A 196 2.88 -3.29 -9.97
CA ILE A 196 2.05 -2.07 -10.04
C ILE A 196 2.88 -0.85 -9.62
N GLN A 197 3.62 -0.99 -8.52
CA GLN A 197 4.46 0.07 -7.98
C GLN A 197 5.74 0.31 -8.78
N MET A 198 6.23 -0.66 -9.54
CA MET A 198 7.37 -0.44 -10.43
C MET A 198 6.92 0.27 -11.71
N PHE A 199 5.84 -0.21 -12.34
CA PHE A 199 5.42 0.20 -13.67
C PHE A 199 4.24 1.18 -13.72
N GLY A 200 3.67 1.56 -12.57
CA GLY A 200 2.62 2.59 -12.51
C GLY A 200 3.12 3.98 -12.93
N MET A 201 2.20 4.83 -13.39
CA MET A 201 2.51 6.17 -13.90
C MET A 201 3.25 7.08 -12.90
N PRO A 202 2.89 7.15 -11.61
CA PRO A 202 3.56 8.03 -10.66
C PRO A 202 4.78 7.39 -9.98
N MET A 203 5.22 6.21 -10.42
CA MET A 203 6.19 5.40 -9.67
C MET A 203 7.53 5.22 -10.41
N VAL A 204 8.27 4.14 -10.13
CA VAL A 204 9.70 3.98 -10.46
C VAL A 204 9.99 4.18 -11.95
N PHE A 205 9.29 3.43 -12.80
CA PHE A 205 9.46 3.48 -14.27
C PHE A 205 8.50 4.45 -14.95
N GLN A 206 7.60 5.09 -14.19
CA GLN A 206 6.65 6.09 -14.70
C GLN A 206 5.88 5.62 -15.94
N GLY A 207 5.35 4.39 -15.93
CA GLY A 207 4.63 3.79 -17.06
C GLY A 207 5.49 3.18 -18.17
N TRP A 208 6.83 3.32 -18.14
CA TRP A 208 7.69 2.64 -19.12
C TRP A 208 7.61 1.11 -18.98
N PRO A 209 7.61 0.33 -20.08
CA PRO A 209 7.78 0.74 -21.48
C PRO A 209 6.47 1.14 -22.19
N TRP A 210 5.33 0.92 -21.55
CA TRP A 210 4.02 0.96 -22.21
C TRP A 210 3.38 2.35 -22.30
N TYR A 211 3.93 3.37 -21.62
CA TYR A 211 3.33 4.70 -21.49
C TYR A 211 2.94 5.37 -22.83
N LYS A 212 3.63 5.03 -23.93
CA LYS A 212 3.33 5.56 -25.28
C LYS A 212 2.07 4.98 -25.92
N LEU A 213 1.49 3.91 -25.37
CA LEU A 213 0.28 3.30 -25.90
C LEU A 213 -0.98 4.17 -25.69
N GLY A 214 -0.94 5.14 -24.78
CA GLY A 214 -2.07 6.02 -24.49
C GLY A 214 -3.27 5.29 -23.90
N GLN A 215 -4.38 6.00 -23.72
CA GLN A 215 -5.61 5.43 -23.15
C GLN A 215 -6.53 4.89 -24.27
N PRO A 216 -7.16 3.70 -24.12
CA PRO A 216 -7.12 2.79 -22.97
C PRO A 216 -6.08 1.66 -23.08
N ALA A 217 -5.22 1.67 -24.10
CA ALA A 217 -4.31 0.56 -24.38
C ALA A 217 -3.21 0.38 -23.30
N TYR A 218 -2.64 1.48 -22.79
CA TYR A 218 -1.63 1.46 -21.72
C TYR A 218 -2.12 0.72 -20.46
N PRO A 219 -3.28 1.09 -19.85
CA PRO A 219 -3.78 0.36 -18.68
C PRO A 219 -3.99 -1.12 -18.92
N ILE A 220 -4.55 -1.51 -20.07
CA ILE A 220 -4.87 -2.90 -20.38
C ILE A 220 -3.58 -3.72 -20.46
N VAL A 221 -2.63 -3.27 -21.28
CA VAL A 221 -1.35 -3.96 -21.47
C VAL A 221 -0.57 -4.00 -20.16
N ASN A 222 -0.49 -2.89 -19.44
CA ASN A 222 0.26 -2.82 -18.19
C ASN A 222 -0.40 -3.67 -17.09
N THR A 223 -1.73 -3.77 -17.05
CA THR A 223 -2.45 -4.66 -16.12
C THR A 223 -2.07 -6.12 -16.35
N VAL A 224 -2.13 -6.59 -17.60
CA VAL A 224 -1.73 -7.96 -17.94
C VAL A 224 -0.26 -8.19 -17.60
N TRP A 225 0.60 -7.21 -17.90
CA TRP A 225 2.03 -7.26 -17.62
C TRP A 225 2.35 -7.43 -16.14
N VAL A 226 1.77 -6.61 -15.26
CA VAL A 226 2.05 -6.68 -13.82
C VAL A 226 1.48 -7.95 -13.17
N ILE A 227 0.35 -8.45 -13.66
CA ILE A 227 -0.24 -9.73 -13.19
C ILE A 227 0.67 -10.90 -13.59
N ALA A 228 1.10 -10.95 -14.85
CA ALA A 228 1.98 -12.00 -15.36
C ALA A 228 3.32 -12.03 -14.62
N LEU A 229 3.96 -10.86 -14.45
CA LEU A 229 5.20 -10.75 -13.68
C LEU A 229 4.99 -11.12 -12.21
N GLY A 230 3.90 -10.65 -11.59
CA GLY A 230 3.57 -10.98 -10.21
C GLY A 230 3.47 -12.49 -9.99
N TYR A 231 2.74 -13.18 -10.87
CA TYR A 231 2.60 -14.63 -10.84
C TYR A 231 3.94 -15.35 -11.05
N VAL A 232 4.73 -14.95 -12.06
CA VAL A 232 6.03 -15.57 -12.34
C VAL A 232 6.99 -15.39 -11.17
N PHE A 233 7.02 -14.20 -10.55
CA PHE A 233 7.92 -13.93 -9.43
C PHE A 233 7.53 -14.69 -8.18
N TRP A 234 6.25 -14.66 -7.81
CA TRP A 234 5.75 -15.39 -6.68
C TRP A 234 5.96 -16.90 -6.83
N ARG A 235 5.61 -17.48 -7.99
CA ARG A 235 5.61 -18.93 -8.19
C ARG A 235 6.98 -19.52 -8.45
N TRP A 236 7.87 -18.80 -9.16
CA TRP A 236 9.10 -19.37 -9.69
C TRP A 236 10.36 -18.61 -9.30
N VAL A 237 10.40 -17.29 -9.48
CA VAL A 237 11.63 -16.52 -9.28
C VAL A 237 12.03 -16.47 -7.81
N MET A 238 11.08 -16.18 -6.91
CA MET A 238 11.37 -16.07 -5.49
C MET A 238 11.76 -17.40 -4.85
N PRO A 239 11.00 -18.50 -5.06
CA PRO A 239 11.44 -19.81 -4.57
C PRO A 239 12.76 -20.27 -5.20
N GLY A 240 13.04 -19.92 -6.46
CA GLY A 240 14.27 -20.32 -7.13
C GLY A 240 15.53 -19.55 -6.70
N LEU A 241 15.40 -18.23 -6.47
CA LEU A 241 16.53 -17.38 -6.08
C LEU A 241 16.79 -17.37 -4.57
N PHE A 242 15.74 -17.55 -3.77
CA PHE A 242 15.81 -17.46 -2.31
C PHE A 242 15.07 -18.63 -1.62
N PRO A 243 15.39 -19.90 -1.95
CA PRO A 243 14.65 -21.06 -1.46
C PRO A 243 14.61 -21.16 0.07
N ASP A 244 15.76 -20.93 0.72
CA ASP A 244 15.94 -21.11 2.17
C ASP A 244 16.33 -19.81 2.89
N SER A 245 16.11 -18.66 2.24
CA SER A 245 16.53 -17.38 2.80
C SER A 245 15.61 -16.96 3.94
N THR A 246 16.13 -16.96 5.16
CA THR A 246 15.38 -16.43 6.31
C THR A 246 15.37 -14.91 6.36
N THR A 247 16.27 -14.24 5.61
CA THR A 247 16.47 -12.77 5.61
C THR A 247 15.77 -12.09 4.44
N PHE A 248 15.95 -12.63 3.25
CA PHE A 248 15.37 -12.11 2.01
C PHE A 248 14.23 -13.02 1.58
N THR A 249 13.16 -13.06 2.40
CA THR A 249 11.94 -13.79 2.05
C THR A 249 11.13 -13.02 1.01
N TRP A 250 10.21 -13.72 0.34
CA TRP A 250 9.27 -13.11 -0.60
C TRP A 250 8.53 -11.91 0.02
N GLY A 251 8.14 -12.01 1.29
CA GLY A 251 7.40 -10.97 2.01
C GLY A 251 8.28 -9.78 2.38
N ALA A 252 9.48 -10.03 2.90
CA ALA A 252 10.41 -8.97 3.28
C ALA A 252 10.88 -8.17 2.06
N ILE A 253 11.20 -8.84 0.95
CA ILE A 253 11.56 -8.20 -0.31
C ILE A 253 10.36 -7.44 -0.87
N GLY A 254 9.22 -8.12 -1.06
CA GLY A 254 8.04 -7.50 -1.65
C GLY A 254 7.62 -6.24 -0.90
N ALA A 255 7.49 -6.33 0.43
CA ALA A 255 7.06 -5.19 1.22
C ALA A 255 8.08 -4.03 1.22
N SER A 256 9.37 -4.33 1.21
CA SER A 256 10.42 -3.30 1.14
C SER A 256 10.45 -2.62 -0.22
N VAL A 257 10.31 -3.36 -1.30
CA VAL A 257 10.25 -2.83 -2.67
C VAL A 257 9.00 -1.94 -2.84
N ILE A 258 7.83 -2.39 -2.38
CA ILE A 258 6.60 -1.58 -2.38
C ILE A 258 6.74 -0.31 -1.53
N GLY A 259 7.37 -0.42 -0.35
CA GLY A 259 7.58 0.72 0.53
C GLY A 259 8.52 1.75 -0.09
N TRP A 260 9.65 1.30 -0.62
CA TRP A 260 10.67 2.18 -1.17
C TRP A 260 10.32 2.74 -2.55
N SER A 261 9.52 2.05 -3.36
CA SER A 261 8.94 2.68 -4.55
C SER A 261 8.13 3.91 -4.17
N LEU A 262 7.27 3.78 -3.16
CA LEU A 262 6.43 4.86 -2.65
C LEU A 262 7.27 5.97 -1.99
N MET A 263 8.25 5.62 -1.17
CA MET A 263 9.11 6.62 -0.53
C MET A 263 9.98 7.35 -1.55
N SER A 264 10.50 6.63 -2.55
CA SER A 264 11.35 7.24 -3.58
C SER A 264 10.60 8.28 -4.42
N SER A 265 9.31 8.07 -4.70
CA SER A 265 8.46 9.02 -5.42
C SER A 265 7.90 10.12 -4.49
N ILE A 266 7.36 9.76 -3.33
CA ILE A 266 6.60 10.67 -2.46
C ILE A 266 7.48 11.39 -1.43
N ALA A 267 8.45 10.70 -0.82
CA ALA A 267 9.35 11.30 0.17
C ALA A 267 10.63 11.88 -0.43
N PHE A 268 11.16 11.29 -1.50
CA PHE A 268 12.43 11.70 -2.09
C PHE A 268 12.29 12.33 -3.48
N GLU A 269 11.08 12.40 -4.04
CA GLU A 269 10.79 13.11 -5.30
C GLU A 269 11.74 12.70 -6.44
N PHE A 270 12.03 11.40 -6.54
CA PHE A 270 12.94 10.81 -7.52
C PHE A 270 14.41 11.25 -7.39
N TRP A 271 14.82 11.84 -6.27
CA TRP A 271 16.22 12.17 -6.02
C TRP A 271 17.09 10.90 -5.95
N PRO A 272 18.33 10.91 -6.50
CA PRO A 272 19.01 12.02 -7.19
C PRO A 272 18.71 12.08 -8.70
N PHE A 273 17.88 11.19 -9.23
CA PHE A 273 17.68 10.98 -10.67
C PHE A 273 16.54 11.81 -11.29
N ALA A 274 15.96 12.75 -10.53
CA ALA A 274 14.86 13.61 -10.99
C ALA A 274 15.15 14.35 -12.32
N ARG A 275 16.42 14.56 -12.68
CA ARG A 275 16.83 15.22 -13.94
C ARG A 275 17.00 14.27 -15.13
N LEU A 276 17.10 12.96 -14.91
CA LEU A 276 17.23 11.98 -16.01
C LEU A 276 15.89 11.83 -16.74
N LYS A 277 15.86 11.30 -17.96
CA LYS A 277 14.62 10.93 -18.68
C LYS A 277 14.47 9.42 -18.75
N GLN A 278 13.26 8.93 -19.03
CA GLN A 278 13.05 7.50 -19.27
C GLN A 278 13.76 7.07 -20.58
N PRO A 279 14.38 5.87 -20.64
CA PRO A 279 14.39 4.82 -19.61
C PRO A 279 15.49 4.98 -18.53
N ALA A 280 16.48 5.85 -18.76
CA ALA A 280 17.64 5.98 -17.87
C ALA A 280 17.26 6.32 -16.42
N ARG A 281 16.25 7.20 -16.22
CA ARG A 281 15.70 7.50 -14.90
C ARG A 281 15.16 6.24 -14.23
N GLY A 282 14.28 5.50 -14.90
CA GLY A 282 13.65 4.30 -14.34
C GLY A 282 14.68 3.24 -13.97
N VAL A 283 15.68 3.00 -14.83
CA VAL A 283 16.76 2.04 -14.55
C VAL A 283 17.60 2.47 -13.34
N ALA A 284 17.99 3.76 -13.26
CA ALA A 284 18.76 4.27 -12.13
C ALA A 284 17.95 4.23 -10.81
N MET A 285 16.67 4.61 -10.87
CA MET A 285 15.74 4.51 -9.74
C MET A 285 15.54 3.06 -9.29
N PHE A 286 15.44 2.12 -10.24
CA PHE A 286 15.32 0.70 -9.94
C PHE A 286 16.55 0.17 -9.20
N ILE A 287 17.75 0.45 -9.70
CA ILE A 287 18.99 -0.02 -9.06
C ILE A 287 19.13 0.54 -7.64
N LEU A 288 18.97 1.86 -7.47
CA LEU A 288 19.16 2.48 -6.16
C LEU A 288 18.00 2.15 -5.20
N TRP A 289 16.77 2.45 -5.60
CA TRP A 289 15.61 2.46 -4.71
C TRP A 289 14.83 1.15 -4.68
N GLN A 290 15.07 0.21 -5.61
CA GLN A 290 14.39 -1.09 -5.63
C GLN A 290 15.33 -2.28 -5.35
N LEU A 291 16.65 -2.11 -5.49
CA LEU A 291 17.63 -3.15 -5.15
C LEU A 291 18.46 -2.78 -3.92
N ILE A 292 19.26 -1.71 -4.00
CA ILE A 292 20.25 -1.38 -2.96
C ILE A 292 19.56 -0.95 -1.67
N VAL A 293 18.69 0.05 -1.72
CA VAL A 293 18.04 0.60 -0.53
C VAL A 293 17.11 -0.42 0.14
N PRO A 294 16.24 -1.17 -0.58
CA PRO A 294 15.46 -2.23 0.05
C PRO A 294 16.30 -3.31 0.72
N ALA A 295 17.42 -3.74 0.11
CA ALA A 295 18.30 -4.72 0.73
C ALA A 295 18.91 -4.22 2.05
N LEU A 296 19.40 -2.97 2.06
CA LEU A 296 19.91 -2.32 3.28
C LEU A 296 18.79 -2.12 4.33
N TRP A 297 17.58 -1.79 3.88
CA TRP A 297 16.42 -1.59 4.75
C TRP A 297 15.98 -2.87 5.43
N ILE A 298 15.91 -3.99 4.70
CA ILE A 298 15.62 -5.32 5.27
C ILE A 298 16.64 -5.65 6.35
N MET A 299 17.94 -5.43 6.09
CA MET A 299 19.00 -5.65 7.07
C MET A 299 18.84 -4.75 8.29
N LEU A 300 18.56 -3.45 8.08
CA LEU A 300 18.35 -2.50 9.18
C LEU A 300 17.15 -2.89 10.05
N ILE A 301 16.03 -3.30 9.45
CA ILE A 301 14.88 -3.77 10.21
C ILE A 301 15.23 -5.04 10.96
N ARG A 302 15.80 -6.03 10.29
CA ARG A 302 16.09 -7.33 10.90
C ARG A 302 17.00 -7.22 12.11
N TRP A 303 18.00 -6.34 12.06
CA TRP A 303 19.06 -6.32 13.07
C TRP A 303 18.94 -5.19 14.09
N VAL A 304 18.19 -4.12 13.78
CA VAL A 304 18.16 -2.92 14.62
C VAL A 304 16.73 -2.52 14.99
N ILE A 305 15.88 -2.26 14.00
CA ILE A 305 14.56 -1.64 14.24
C ILE A 305 13.53 -2.68 14.70
N GLY A 306 13.54 -3.86 14.08
CA GLY A 306 12.52 -4.89 14.21
C GLY A 306 12.61 -5.77 15.46
N PRO A 307 13.78 -6.15 16.00
CA PRO A 307 13.84 -7.07 17.16
C PRO A 307 13.04 -6.61 18.38
N PRO A 308 13.10 -5.33 18.82
CA PRO A 308 12.28 -4.88 19.96
C PRO A 308 10.77 -4.97 19.69
N ILE A 309 10.35 -4.67 18.47
CA ILE A 309 8.94 -4.79 18.04
C ILE A 309 8.51 -6.25 18.03
N LEU A 310 9.35 -7.13 17.48
CA LEU A 310 9.07 -8.56 17.39
C LEU A 310 8.91 -9.18 18.78
N THR A 311 9.80 -8.87 19.72
CA THR A 311 9.71 -9.34 21.10
C THR A 311 8.41 -8.87 21.76
N HIS A 312 8.11 -7.57 21.67
CA HIS A 312 6.86 -6.99 22.21
C HIS A 312 5.60 -7.68 21.66
N LEU A 313 5.57 -7.95 20.34
CA LEU A 313 4.45 -8.62 19.71
C LEU A 313 4.34 -10.08 20.17
N ASN A 314 5.44 -10.83 20.18
CA ASN A 314 5.42 -12.24 20.59
C ASN A 314 5.08 -12.42 22.07
N ASP A 315 5.56 -11.54 22.95
CA ASP A 315 5.22 -11.54 24.38
C ASP A 315 3.72 -11.34 24.59
N ALA A 316 3.08 -10.47 23.80
CA ALA A 316 1.64 -10.23 23.86
C ALA A 316 0.78 -11.46 23.48
N PHE A 317 1.36 -12.43 22.78
CA PHE A 317 0.72 -13.69 22.40
C PHE A 317 1.27 -14.91 23.17
N GLY A 318 2.20 -14.71 24.11
CA GLY A 318 2.78 -15.78 24.91
C GLY A 318 3.66 -16.77 24.13
N GLY A 319 4.20 -16.36 22.98
CA GLY A 319 4.98 -17.24 22.10
C GLY A 319 5.27 -16.66 20.71
N PRO A 320 5.88 -17.44 19.80
CA PRO A 320 6.25 -16.99 18.46
C PRO A 320 5.02 -16.86 17.55
N ALA A 321 4.26 -15.78 17.72
CA ALA A 321 3.07 -15.47 16.92
C ALA A 321 3.41 -14.70 15.63
N MET A 322 4.54 -14.00 15.60
CA MET A 322 5.08 -13.32 14.44
C MET A 322 6.54 -13.66 14.20
N ASP A 323 6.95 -13.51 12.95
CA ASP A 323 8.35 -13.51 12.53
C ASP A 323 8.81 -12.13 12.06
N ILE A 324 10.13 -11.98 11.97
CA ILE A 324 10.78 -10.69 11.63
C ILE A 324 10.46 -10.19 10.21
N ASN A 325 10.08 -11.08 9.28
CA ASN A 325 9.71 -10.71 7.92
C ASN A 325 8.31 -10.09 7.88
N LEU A 326 7.38 -10.63 8.68
CA LEU A 326 6.06 -10.00 8.89
C LEU A 326 6.21 -8.64 9.56
N VAL A 327 7.08 -8.51 10.58
CA VAL A 327 7.41 -7.21 11.19
C VAL A 327 7.99 -6.25 10.15
N THR A 328 8.87 -6.73 9.27
CA THR A 328 9.41 -5.93 8.16
C THR A 328 8.31 -5.40 7.25
N ALA A 329 7.35 -6.25 6.89
CA ALA A 329 6.22 -5.86 6.06
C ALA A 329 5.30 -4.85 6.75
N PHE A 330 4.86 -5.15 7.97
CA PHE A 330 3.94 -4.29 8.71
C PHE A 330 4.56 -2.94 9.09
N PHE A 331 5.81 -2.94 9.54
CA PHE A 331 6.52 -1.70 9.85
C PHE A 331 6.67 -0.82 8.61
N THR A 332 7.06 -1.40 7.47
CA THR A 332 7.31 -0.64 6.24
C THR A 332 6.01 -0.12 5.62
N LEU A 333 5.04 -0.99 5.38
CA LEU A 333 3.84 -0.67 4.61
C LEU A 333 2.67 -0.19 5.46
N HIS A 334 2.44 -0.83 6.60
CA HIS A 334 1.24 -0.59 7.39
C HIS A 334 1.41 0.51 8.42
N VAL A 335 2.66 0.94 8.70
CA VAL A 335 2.92 2.01 9.67
C VAL A 335 3.69 3.14 9.02
N THR A 336 4.92 2.88 8.56
CA THR A 336 5.82 3.92 8.08
C THR A 336 5.27 4.60 6.81
N ALA A 337 4.78 3.81 5.84
CA ALA A 337 4.14 4.37 4.66
C ALA A 337 2.86 5.15 5.00
N ILE A 338 2.00 4.65 5.90
CA ILE A 338 0.79 5.37 6.32
C ILE A 338 1.11 6.74 6.91
N VAL A 339 2.05 6.81 7.88
CA VAL A 339 2.46 8.08 8.50
C VAL A 339 3.00 9.05 7.45
N LEU A 340 3.82 8.55 6.52
CA LEU A 340 4.36 9.37 5.42
C LEU A 340 3.26 9.91 4.50
N LEU A 341 2.31 9.06 4.13
CA LEU A 341 1.21 9.42 3.23
C LEU A 341 0.27 10.46 3.85
N ILE A 342 -0.09 10.29 5.13
CA ILE A 342 -0.87 11.28 5.88
C ILE A 342 -0.13 12.61 5.94
N HIS A 343 1.16 12.59 6.30
CA HIS A 343 1.97 13.80 6.37
C HIS A 343 1.99 14.52 5.02
N ASN A 344 2.12 13.78 3.92
CA ASN A 344 2.22 14.38 2.59
C ASN A 344 0.89 14.83 2.00
N PHE A 345 -0.16 14.02 2.08
CA PHE A 345 -1.45 14.31 1.45
C PHE A 345 -2.39 15.13 2.35
N PHE A 346 -2.44 14.88 3.65
CA PHE A 346 -3.41 15.51 4.53
C PHE A 346 -2.84 16.76 5.20
N TYR A 347 -1.63 16.66 5.74
CA TYR A 347 -0.96 17.79 6.40
C TYR A 347 -0.21 18.70 5.41
N MET A 348 -0.26 18.39 4.10
CA MET A 348 0.46 19.14 3.07
C MET A 348 1.93 19.38 3.44
N ARG A 349 2.53 18.34 4.03
CA ARG A 349 3.92 18.25 4.48
C ARG A 349 4.28 19.14 5.68
N VAL A 350 3.33 19.69 6.43
CA VAL A 350 3.62 20.49 7.62
C VAL A 350 3.96 19.59 8.82
N PRO A 351 4.93 19.96 9.68
CA PRO A 351 5.77 21.17 9.63
C PRO A 351 7.03 21.01 8.77
N LEU A 352 7.29 19.81 8.28
CA LEU A 352 8.51 19.44 7.58
C LEU A 352 8.39 19.66 6.07
N SER A 353 7.84 20.81 5.68
CA SER A 353 7.58 21.14 4.30
C SER A 353 8.90 21.47 3.65
N ILE A 354 9.45 20.52 2.89
CA ILE A 354 10.62 20.80 2.07
C ILE A 354 10.13 21.61 0.86
N PRO A 355 10.73 22.77 0.57
CA PRO A 355 10.58 23.42 -0.73
C PRO A 355 11.22 22.50 -1.77
N GLY A 356 10.43 21.63 -2.39
CA GLY A 356 10.83 20.90 -3.58
C GLY A 356 10.42 21.74 -4.79
N PRO A 357 11.30 21.91 -5.81
CA PRO A 357 10.93 22.63 -7.01
C PRO A 357 9.75 21.93 -7.70
N PRO A 358 8.87 22.68 -8.39
CA PRO A 358 7.74 22.10 -9.09
C PRO A 358 8.21 20.98 -10.03
N LEU A 359 7.34 20.00 -10.18
CA LEU A 359 7.45 18.95 -11.20
C LEU A 359 7.95 19.56 -12.50
N GLY A 360 8.94 18.92 -13.12
CA GLY A 360 9.66 19.49 -14.26
C GLY A 360 8.71 19.89 -15.39
N PRO A 361 9.13 20.82 -16.28
CA PRO A 361 8.30 21.41 -17.34
C PRO A 361 7.64 20.41 -18.32
N GLU A 362 7.93 19.12 -18.21
CA GLU A 362 7.33 18.05 -19.01
C GLU A 362 6.04 17.47 -18.40
N GLU A 363 5.65 17.88 -17.19
CA GLU A 363 4.40 17.50 -16.52
C GLU A 363 3.31 18.58 -16.61
N ILE A 364 3.60 19.68 -17.33
CA ILE A 364 2.59 20.65 -17.74
C ILE A 364 2.00 20.14 -19.05
N PRO A 365 0.68 19.89 -19.15
CA PRO A 365 0.05 19.64 -20.44
C PRO A 365 0.43 20.76 -21.39
N PRO A 366 0.80 20.48 -22.67
CA PRO A 366 1.06 21.55 -23.62
C PRO A 366 -0.11 22.53 -23.58
N ALA A 367 0.19 23.81 -23.41
CA ALA A 367 -0.85 24.84 -23.42
C ALA A 367 -1.68 24.66 -24.69
N PRO A 368 -3.03 24.74 -24.61
CA PRO A 368 -3.85 24.67 -25.81
C PRO A 368 -3.35 25.73 -26.79
N ALA A 369 -3.03 25.28 -28.01
CA ALA A 369 -2.57 26.16 -29.08
C ALA A 369 -3.59 27.30 -29.21
N LYS A 370 -3.09 28.53 -29.09
CA LYS A 370 -3.89 29.75 -29.26
C LYS A 370 -4.27 29.95 -30.72
#